data_AF-F7NE73-F1
#
_entry.id   AF-F7NE73-F1
#
_cell.length_a   1.000
_cell.length_b   1.000
_cell.length_c   1.000
_cell.angle_alpha   90.00
_cell.angle_beta   90.00
_cell.angle_gamma   90.00
#
_symmetry.space_group_name_H-M   'P 1'
#
loop_
_entity.id
_entity.type
_entity.pdbx_description
1 polymer ?
#
loop_
_entity_poly.entity_id
_entity_poly.type
_entity_poly.pdbx_seq_one_letter_code
_entity_poly.pdbx_strand_id
1 'polypeptide(L)'
;MAYTTRPADNEAIANLPGDIRAVTDLVTGHIEAALAAHEAKAVSYGSTNVEEALDTAAGHQANQNNPHGVTAAQAGAVALGDAVATVTANKVVRRDENGRMAGDITGNAATATKLQMARNINGVAFDGTGNINITAAANGGNAATVGGYTAAQLMTGGIVAASLAQNGYVKFRNGLIIQWGKGVLPATSITNTSSNINFPIKFPNIAVHVSGVATNAAHPKGGGTWAVSPKNVTNQKFMAFCDNNGAGYNFTLTVGFNWLAIGY
;
A
#
# COMPACT_ATOMS: atom_id res chain seq x y z
N MET A 1 2.04 74.15 105.09
CA MET A 1 0.64 74.62 105.16
C MET A 1 -0.25 73.40 104.94
N ALA A 2 -0.71 72.80 106.04
CA ALA A 2 -1.54 71.59 105.99
C ALA A 2 -3.01 72.02 105.85
N TYR A 3 -3.63 71.68 104.71
CA TYR A 3 -5.05 71.90 104.50
C TYR A 3 -5.82 70.85 105.30
N THR A 4 -6.36 71.24 106.45
CA THR A 4 -7.28 70.41 107.22
C THR A 4 -8.66 70.50 106.58
N THR A 5 -9.08 69.42 105.92
CA THR A 5 -10.42 69.29 105.31
C THR A 5 -11.49 69.51 106.37
N ARG A 6 -12.38 70.48 106.17
CA ARG A 6 -13.55 70.65 107.05
C ARG A 6 -14.57 69.53 106.78
N PRO A 7 -15.43 69.18 107.74
CA PRO A 7 -16.50 68.19 107.54
C PRO A 7 -17.39 68.46 106.32
N ALA A 8 -17.59 69.74 105.96
CA ALA A 8 -18.31 70.17 104.77
C ALA A 8 -17.58 69.83 103.45
N ASP A 9 -16.25 69.71 103.47
CA ASP A 9 -15.45 69.32 102.29
C ASP A 9 -15.61 67.82 102.00
N ASN A 10 -15.82 67.00 103.05
CA ASN A 10 -16.10 65.56 102.92
C ASN A 10 -17.53 65.30 102.43
N GLU A 11 -18.47 66.17 102.79
CA GLU A 11 -19.87 66.12 102.34
C GLU A 11 -20.01 66.61 100.88
N ALA A 12 -19.15 67.54 100.44
CA ALA A 12 -19.08 68.00 99.06
C ALA A 12 -18.49 66.94 98.09
N ILE A 13 -17.54 66.12 98.54
CA ILE A 13 -17.01 64.98 97.76
C ILE A 13 -18.05 63.86 97.62
N ALA A 14 -18.88 63.66 98.65
CA ALA A 14 -19.97 62.68 98.64
C ALA A 14 -21.19 63.12 97.79
N ASN A 15 -21.35 64.42 97.53
CA ASN A 15 -22.49 65.01 96.81
C ASN A 15 -22.14 65.57 95.42
N LEU A 16 -20.98 65.21 94.85
CA LEU A 16 -20.69 65.51 93.44
C LEU A 16 -21.73 64.82 92.54
N PRO A 17 -22.41 65.55 91.63
CA PRO A 17 -23.47 65.00 90.81
C PRO A 17 -22.88 63.97 89.83
N GLY A 18 -23.20 62.69 90.08
CA GLY A 18 -22.70 61.56 89.30
C GLY A 18 -21.41 60.99 89.87
N ASP A 19 -21.56 60.13 90.88
CA ASP A 19 -20.50 59.37 91.52
C ASP A 19 -19.55 58.76 90.48
N ILE A 20 -18.29 59.21 90.45
CA ILE A 20 -17.29 58.72 89.51
C ILE A 20 -17.13 57.19 89.63
N ARG A 21 -17.47 56.63 90.80
CA ARG A 21 -17.51 55.19 91.05
C ARG A 21 -18.67 54.54 90.31
N ALA A 22 -19.86 55.14 90.30
CA ALA A 22 -21.01 54.62 89.54
C ALA A 22 -20.78 54.65 88.02
N VAL A 23 -20.09 55.68 87.50
CA VAL A 23 -19.67 55.72 86.09
C VAL A 23 -18.62 54.64 85.82
N THR A 24 -17.68 54.45 86.73
CA THR A 24 -16.64 53.40 86.64
C THR A 24 -17.27 52.00 86.68
N ASP A 25 -18.25 51.77 87.54
CA ASP A 25 -18.97 50.49 87.66
C ASP A 25 -19.80 50.21 86.41
N LEU A 26 -20.45 51.23 85.83
CA LEU A 26 -21.21 51.08 84.58
C LEU A 26 -20.29 50.80 83.38
N VAL A 27 -19.14 51.48 83.30
CA VAL A 27 -18.13 51.22 82.26
C VAL A 27 -17.53 49.83 82.43
N THR A 28 -17.20 49.43 83.66
CA THR A 28 -16.68 48.09 83.98
C THR A 28 -17.71 47.02 83.63
N GLY A 29 -18.98 47.21 83.99
CA GLY A 29 -20.07 46.30 83.63
C GLY A 29 -20.32 46.20 82.12
N HIS A 30 -20.22 47.30 81.38
CA HIS A 30 -20.29 47.24 79.91
C HIS A 30 -19.09 46.55 79.28
N ILE A 31 -17.88 46.73 79.82
CA ILE A 31 -16.67 46.02 79.36
C ILE A 31 -16.81 44.53 79.64
N GLU A 32 -17.22 44.14 80.85
CA GLU A 32 -17.43 42.73 81.22
C GLU A 32 -18.54 42.09 80.38
N ALA A 33 -19.65 42.80 80.15
CA ALA A 33 -20.74 42.30 79.30
C ALA A 33 -20.34 42.19 77.82
N ALA A 34 -19.55 43.15 77.30
CA ALA A 34 -19.03 43.10 75.94
C ALA A 34 -18.02 41.96 75.76
N LEU A 35 -17.15 41.74 76.76
CA LEU A 35 -16.19 40.63 76.77
C LEU A 35 -16.91 39.28 76.83
N ALA A 36 -17.89 39.14 77.72
CA ALA A 36 -18.71 37.93 77.83
C ALA A 36 -19.53 37.66 76.55
N ALA A 37 -20.06 38.70 75.89
CA ALA A 37 -20.74 38.56 74.61
C ALA A 37 -19.79 38.18 73.45
N HIS A 38 -18.53 38.63 73.52
CA HIS A 38 -17.50 38.27 72.55
C HIS A 38 -17.03 36.82 72.75
N GLU A 39 -16.84 36.38 74.00
CA GLU A 39 -16.54 34.99 74.35
C GLU A 39 -17.69 34.04 74.01
N ALA A 40 -18.95 34.43 74.28
CA ALA A 40 -20.13 33.60 73.98
C ALA A 40 -20.43 33.44 72.48
N LYS A 41 -19.96 34.36 71.62
CA LYS A 41 -20.04 34.22 70.15
C LYS A 41 -18.92 33.36 69.56
N ALA A 42 -17.87 33.06 70.32
CA ALA A 42 -16.74 32.25 69.89
C ALA A 42 -16.99 30.75 70.10
N VAL A 43 -18.14 30.22 69.67
CA VAL A 43 -18.34 28.77 69.57
C VAL A 43 -19.12 28.43 68.31
N SER A 44 -18.40 28.03 67.25
CA SER A 44 -18.95 27.26 66.14
C SER A 44 -17.86 26.41 65.50
N TYR A 45 -17.83 25.13 65.89
CA TYR A 45 -17.16 23.99 65.25
C TYR A 45 -15.99 24.26 64.28
N GLY A 46 -14.77 24.26 64.81
CA GLY A 46 -13.55 23.98 64.04
C GLY A 46 -12.82 25.20 63.47
N SER A 47 -11.95 25.77 64.31
CA SER A 47 -11.02 26.89 64.11
C SER A 47 -11.60 28.31 64.14
N THR A 48 -11.13 29.13 65.08
CA THR A 48 -11.75 30.42 65.46
C THR A 48 -10.88 31.68 65.19
N ASN A 49 -9.81 31.58 64.41
CA ASN A 49 -9.04 32.73 63.92
C ASN A 49 -8.44 32.42 62.54
N VAL A 50 -8.37 33.43 61.66
CA VAL A 50 -7.74 33.32 60.32
C VAL A 50 -6.33 32.75 60.43
N GLU A 51 -5.64 33.07 61.53
CA GLU A 51 -4.34 32.52 61.89
C GLU A 51 -4.36 30.99 62.03
N GLU A 52 -5.34 30.41 62.72
CA GLU A 52 -5.43 28.96 62.94
C GLU A 52 -5.89 28.23 61.66
N ALA A 53 -6.72 28.86 60.83
CA ALA A 53 -7.04 28.35 59.50
C ALA A 53 -5.81 28.41 58.56
N LEU A 54 -5.02 29.49 58.65
CA LEU A 54 -3.78 29.65 57.89
C LEU A 54 -2.69 28.69 58.39
N ASP A 55 -2.64 28.42 59.69
CA ASP A 55 -1.72 27.48 60.34
C ASP A 55 -2.14 26.03 60.08
N THR A 56 -3.44 25.73 60.04
CA THR A 56 -3.96 24.44 59.58
C THR A 56 -3.68 24.23 58.09
N ALA A 57 -3.85 25.25 57.26
CA ALA A 57 -3.51 25.20 55.85
C ALA A 57 -1.99 25.08 55.62
N ALA A 58 -1.18 25.78 56.42
CA ALA A 58 0.28 25.64 56.44
C ALA A 58 0.68 24.23 56.91
N GLY A 59 -0.02 23.70 57.91
CA GLY A 59 0.11 22.34 58.42
C GLY A 59 -0.25 21.30 57.35
N HIS A 60 -1.31 21.50 56.57
CA HIS A 60 -1.66 20.64 55.44
C HIS A 60 -0.63 20.72 54.30
N GLN A 61 -0.11 21.91 53.99
CA GLN A 61 0.97 22.10 53.00
C GLN A 61 2.28 21.44 53.47
N ALA A 62 2.56 21.45 54.78
CA ALA A 62 3.72 20.80 55.39
C ALA A 62 3.51 19.29 55.63
N ASN A 63 2.26 18.82 55.69
CA ASN A 63 1.91 17.43 55.94
C ASN A 63 2.22 16.56 54.72
N GLN A 64 3.50 16.17 54.63
CA GLN A 64 4.00 15.11 53.77
C GLN A 64 3.96 13.75 54.48
N ASN A 65 3.11 13.61 55.51
CA ASN A 65 3.11 12.39 56.30
C ASN A 65 2.69 11.23 55.41
N ASN A 66 3.51 10.20 55.49
CA ASN A 66 3.25 8.88 54.99
C ASN A 66 2.76 8.07 56.19
N PRO A 67 1.48 8.20 56.61
CA PRO A 67 0.98 7.62 57.86
C PRO A 67 1.09 6.10 57.91
N HIS A 68 1.25 5.47 56.74
CA HIS A 68 1.44 4.04 56.57
C HIS A 68 2.90 3.66 56.28
N GLY A 69 3.83 4.62 56.27
CA GLY A 69 5.25 4.38 56.01
C GLY A 69 5.53 3.74 54.64
N VAL A 70 4.60 3.83 53.68
CA VAL A 70 4.71 3.29 52.32
C VAL A 70 5.90 3.94 51.63
N THR A 71 7.02 3.23 51.60
CA THR A 71 8.20 3.61 50.85
C THR A 71 7.86 3.75 49.36
N ALA A 72 8.68 4.51 48.62
CA ALA A 72 8.58 4.59 47.16
C ALA A 72 8.50 3.20 46.50
N ALA A 73 9.28 2.24 47.03
CA ALA A 73 9.24 0.85 46.59
C ALA A 73 7.88 0.17 46.87
N GLN A 74 7.31 0.36 48.06
CA GLN A 74 5.98 -0.18 48.41
C GLN A 74 4.85 0.45 47.57
N ALA A 75 5.02 1.68 47.09
CA ALA A 75 4.10 2.34 46.17
C ALA A 75 4.32 1.97 44.68
N GLY A 76 5.37 1.21 44.35
CA GLY A 76 5.76 0.93 42.97
C GLY A 76 6.30 2.15 42.22
N ALA A 77 6.77 3.17 42.95
CA ALA A 77 7.35 4.37 42.36
C ALA A 77 8.70 4.06 41.71
N VAL A 78 8.84 4.46 40.45
CA VAL A 78 10.05 4.31 39.65
C VAL A 78 10.82 5.63 39.70
N ALA A 79 12.16 5.59 39.78
CA ALA A 79 12.95 6.81 39.76
C ALA A 79 12.73 7.56 38.44
N LEU A 80 12.68 8.90 38.47
CA LEU A 80 12.42 9.70 37.26
C LEU A 80 13.47 9.44 36.15
N GLY A 81 14.72 9.19 36.53
CA GLY A 81 15.80 8.82 35.62
C GLY A 81 15.76 7.37 35.12
N ASP A 82 14.85 6.55 35.64
CA ASP A 82 14.57 5.21 35.13
C ASP A 82 13.48 5.21 34.06
N ALA A 83 12.72 6.30 33.93
CA ALA A 83 11.65 6.45 32.95
C ALA A 83 12.21 7.01 31.62
N VAL A 84 12.37 6.15 30.63
CA VAL A 84 12.99 6.46 29.33
C VAL A 84 11.96 6.52 28.20
N ALA A 85 12.25 7.30 27.16
CA ALA A 85 11.40 7.37 25.96
C ALA A 85 11.63 6.20 24.99
N THR A 86 12.76 5.50 25.11
CA THR A 86 13.18 4.40 24.25
C THR A 86 13.51 3.14 25.05
N VAL A 87 13.26 1.97 24.45
CA VAL A 87 13.61 0.67 25.04
C VAL A 87 15.10 0.62 25.36
N THR A 88 15.43 0.70 26.65
CA THR A 88 16.79 0.68 27.19
C THR A 88 16.86 -0.36 28.29
N ALA A 89 17.97 -1.10 28.36
CA ALA A 89 18.16 -2.13 29.38
C ALA A 89 18.03 -1.56 30.80
N ASN A 90 17.35 -2.31 31.68
CA ASN A 90 17.16 -1.98 33.10
C ASN A 90 16.40 -0.67 33.36
N LYS A 91 15.59 -0.20 32.41
CA LYS A 91 14.83 1.05 32.50
C LYS A 91 13.35 0.80 32.17
N VAL A 92 12.47 1.64 32.71
CA VAL A 92 11.04 1.62 32.42
C VAL A 92 10.75 2.49 31.22
N VAL A 93 10.11 1.92 30.19
CA VAL A 93 9.79 2.66 28.96
C VAL A 93 8.45 3.36 29.12
N ARG A 94 8.44 4.68 28.91
CA ARG A 94 7.21 5.46 28.80
C ARG A 94 6.71 5.38 27.35
N ARG A 95 5.40 5.22 27.18
CA ARG A 95 4.78 5.32 25.85
C ARG A 95 4.80 6.77 25.35
N ASP A 96 4.83 6.93 24.03
CA ASP A 96 4.66 8.24 23.38
C ASP A 96 3.19 8.71 23.42
N GLU A 97 2.94 9.88 22.84
CA GLU A 97 1.60 10.49 22.73
C GLU A 97 0.59 9.63 21.94
N ASN A 98 1.06 8.69 21.12
CA ASN A 98 0.26 7.75 20.36
C ASN A 98 0.18 6.36 21.03
N GLY A 99 0.73 6.20 22.23
CA GLY A 99 0.72 4.94 22.97
C GLY A 99 1.74 3.90 22.50
N ARG A 100 2.73 4.29 21.67
CA ARG A 100 3.78 3.40 21.14
C ARG A 100 5.03 3.42 22.01
N MET A 101 5.86 2.40 21.86
CA MET A 101 7.20 2.31 22.45
C MET A 101 8.23 2.44 21.33
N ALA A 102 9.23 3.32 21.50
CA ALA A 102 10.31 3.48 20.53
C ALA A 102 11.52 2.61 20.89
N GLY A 103 12.14 1.95 19.92
CA GLY A 103 13.33 1.10 20.11
C GLY A 103 13.11 -0.37 19.76
N ASP A 104 14.18 -1.15 19.85
CA ASP A 104 14.18 -2.56 19.47
C ASP A 104 13.62 -3.44 20.60
N ILE A 105 12.80 -4.41 20.23
CA ILE A 105 12.25 -5.42 21.15
C ILE A 105 12.87 -6.76 20.77
N THR A 106 13.48 -7.44 21.72
CA THR A 106 14.06 -8.77 21.48
C THR A 106 12.97 -9.82 21.32
N GLY A 107 13.14 -10.73 20.35
CA GLY A 107 12.23 -11.85 20.11
C GLY A 107 11.27 -11.64 18.94
N ASN A 108 10.54 -12.70 18.58
CA ASN A 108 9.56 -12.64 17.50
C ASN A 108 8.23 -12.09 18.00
N ALA A 109 7.52 -11.33 17.15
CA ALA A 109 6.11 -11.07 17.38
C ALA A 109 5.35 -12.41 17.46
N ALA A 110 4.39 -12.54 18.38
CA ALA A 110 3.66 -13.80 18.60
C ALA A 110 3.04 -14.38 17.31
N THR A 111 2.55 -13.50 16.44
CA THR A 111 1.95 -13.84 15.15
C THR A 111 2.98 -14.13 14.04
N ALA A 112 4.24 -13.73 14.21
CA ALA A 112 5.32 -13.92 13.24
C ALA A 112 6.22 -15.14 13.51
N THR A 113 5.88 -15.97 14.51
CA THR A 113 6.62 -17.18 14.89
C THR A 113 6.89 -18.14 13.71
N LYS A 114 6.00 -18.19 12.72
CA LYS A 114 6.21 -19.02 11.52
C LYS A 114 7.41 -18.59 10.68
N LEU A 115 7.77 -17.31 10.67
CA LEU A 115 8.91 -16.75 9.93
C LEU A 115 10.22 -16.83 10.72
N GLN A 116 10.19 -17.28 11.98
CA GLN A 116 11.40 -17.60 12.74
C GLN A 116 12.26 -18.65 12.02
N MET A 117 11.60 -19.62 11.38
CA MET A 117 12.24 -20.53 10.44
C MET A 117 11.96 -19.99 9.03
N ALA A 118 13.03 -19.76 8.26
CA ALA A 118 12.92 -19.28 6.89
C ALA A 118 11.90 -20.12 6.11
N ARG A 119 11.05 -19.46 5.33
CA ARG A 119 10.06 -20.10 4.47
C ARG A 119 10.45 -19.91 3.03
N ASN A 120 10.40 -20.99 2.25
CA ASN A 120 10.64 -20.89 0.82
C ASN A 120 9.42 -20.24 0.16
N ILE A 121 9.64 -19.09 -0.47
CA ILE A 121 8.68 -18.42 -1.35
C ILE A 121 9.19 -18.66 -2.77
N ASN A 122 8.44 -19.48 -3.53
CA ASN A 122 8.85 -19.94 -4.86
C ASN A 122 10.30 -20.47 -4.89
N GLY A 123 10.64 -21.36 -3.95
CA GLY A 123 11.97 -21.95 -3.84
C GLY A 123 13.04 -21.06 -3.21
N VAL A 124 12.84 -19.74 -3.11
CA VAL A 124 13.78 -18.81 -2.47
C VAL A 124 13.50 -18.72 -0.97
N ALA A 125 14.49 -18.97 -0.12
CA ALA A 125 14.34 -18.85 1.33
C ALA A 125 14.13 -17.38 1.74
N PHE A 126 13.08 -17.13 2.52
CA PHE A 126 12.77 -15.82 3.08
C PHE A 126 12.73 -15.89 4.61
N ASP A 127 13.58 -15.10 5.25
CA ASP A 127 13.70 -14.95 6.71
C ASP A 127 13.49 -13.51 7.19
N GLY A 128 13.15 -12.59 6.29
CA GLY A 128 12.91 -11.18 6.60
C GLY A 128 14.16 -10.31 6.76
N THR A 129 15.37 -10.86 6.58
CA THR A 129 16.63 -10.09 6.71
C THR A 129 16.93 -9.20 5.50
N GLY A 130 16.26 -9.44 4.37
CA GLY A 130 16.44 -8.67 3.14
C GLY A 130 15.30 -8.83 2.15
N ASN A 131 15.39 -8.10 1.03
CA ASN A 131 14.42 -8.17 -0.06
C ASN A 131 14.49 -9.53 -0.77
N ILE A 132 13.36 -10.00 -1.29
CA ILE A 132 13.32 -11.12 -2.22
C ILE A 132 13.50 -10.59 -3.64
N ASN A 133 14.63 -10.93 -4.27
CA ASN A 133 14.84 -10.66 -5.68
C ASN A 133 14.26 -11.80 -6.51
N ILE A 134 13.03 -11.62 -7.00
CA ILE A 134 12.36 -12.59 -7.86
C ILE A 134 12.80 -12.37 -9.31
N THR A 135 13.74 -13.18 -9.80
CA THR A 135 14.08 -13.23 -11.23
C THR A 135 13.04 -14.07 -11.99
N ALA A 136 11.94 -13.43 -12.44
CA ALA A 136 10.92 -13.83 -13.42
C ALA A 136 10.25 -15.23 -13.36
N ALA A 137 10.85 -16.26 -12.79
CA ALA A 137 10.36 -17.63 -12.82
C ALA A 137 9.20 -17.91 -11.85
N ALA A 138 8.92 -17.01 -10.90
CA ALA A 138 7.95 -17.26 -9.83
C ALA A 138 6.50 -16.90 -10.15
N ASN A 139 6.26 -15.99 -11.10
CA ASN A 139 4.91 -15.49 -11.38
C ASN A 139 4.26 -16.27 -12.54
N GLY A 140 4.11 -17.59 -12.41
CA GLY A 140 3.18 -18.39 -13.23
C GLY A 140 3.23 -18.20 -14.76
N GLY A 141 4.36 -17.70 -15.28
CA GLY A 141 4.43 -17.09 -16.59
C GLY A 141 5.74 -16.35 -16.67
N ASN A 142 6.79 -17.08 -17.03
CA ASN A 142 8.04 -16.45 -17.41
C ASN A 142 7.70 -15.51 -18.58
N ALA A 143 8.15 -14.24 -18.58
CA ALA A 143 8.07 -13.38 -19.77
C ALA A 143 8.76 -14.03 -20.99
N ALA A 144 9.52 -15.10 -20.76
CA ALA A 144 10.18 -15.96 -21.73
C ALA A 144 9.38 -17.20 -22.18
N THR A 145 8.20 -17.48 -21.63
CA THR A 145 7.39 -18.66 -21.98
C THR A 145 5.94 -18.29 -22.27
N VAL A 146 5.59 -18.15 -23.55
CA VAL A 146 4.19 -18.15 -23.98
C VAL A 146 3.82 -19.61 -24.27
N GLY A 147 2.93 -20.20 -23.47
CA GLY A 147 2.41 -21.55 -23.73
C GLY A 147 3.39 -22.72 -23.49
N GLY A 148 4.34 -22.59 -22.55
CA GLY A 148 5.23 -23.69 -22.15
C GLY A 148 6.47 -23.90 -23.04
N TYR A 149 6.65 -23.09 -24.08
CA TYR A 149 7.88 -23.07 -24.88
C TYR A 149 8.91 -22.13 -24.26
N THR A 150 10.17 -22.55 -24.18
CA THR A 150 11.29 -21.69 -23.76
C THR A 150 11.52 -20.55 -24.75
N ALA A 151 12.13 -19.46 -24.28
CA ALA A 151 12.55 -18.36 -25.16
C ALA A 151 13.44 -18.86 -26.31
N ALA A 152 14.31 -19.85 -26.08
CA ALA A 152 15.15 -20.44 -27.13
C ALA A 152 14.34 -21.15 -28.22
N GLN A 153 13.28 -21.87 -27.84
CA GLN A 153 12.35 -22.53 -28.79
C GLN A 153 11.58 -21.48 -29.60
N LEU A 154 11.15 -20.38 -28.98
CA LEU A 154 10.52 -19.26 -29.67
C LEU A 154 11.53 -18.49 -30.56
N MET A 155 12.79 -18.39 -30.14
CA MET A 155 13.87 -17.71 -30.87
C MET A 155 14.33 -18.49 -32.11
N THR A 156 14.13 -19.81 -32.15
CA THR A 156 14.59 -20.66 -33.27
C THR A 156 13.52 -20.86 -34.35
N GLY A 157 12.22 -20.78 -34.00
CA GLY A 157 11.13 -21.06 -34.96
C GLY A 157 9.87 -20.22 -34.79
N GLY A 158 9.87 -19.19 -33.94
CA GLY A 158 8.69 -18.36 -33.70
C GLY A 158 8.26 -17.55 -34.93
N ILE A 159 6.96 -17.28 -35.03
CA ILE A 159 6.39 -16.38 -36.04
C ILE A 159 6.79 -14.94 -35.71
N VAL A 160 7.33 -14.20 -36.68
CA VAL A 160 7.76 -12.79 -36.53
C VAL A 160 6.88 -11.81 -37.30
N ALA A 161 6.13 -12.28 -38.29
CA ALA A 161 5.13 -11.50 -39.01
C ALA A 161 4.13 -12.45 -39.68
N ALA A 162 2.88 -12.03 -39.80
CA ALA A 162 1.87 -12.77 -40.54
C ALA A 162 0.82 -11.84 -41.15
N SER A 163 0.25 -12.25 -42.29
CA SER A 163 -0.96 -11.68 -42.87
C SER A 163 -1.92 -12.83 -43.15
N LEU A 164 -3.10 -12.81 -42.50
CA LEU A 164 -4.14 -13.83 -42.67
C LEU A 164 -5.14 -13.48 -43.78
N ALA A 165 -4.74 -12.62 -44.71
CA ALA A 165 -5.54 -12.29 -45.89
C ALA A 165 -5.70 -13.52 -46.81
N GLN A 166 -6.64 -13.41 -47.77
CA GLN A 166 -6.85 -14.45 -48.79
C GLN A 166 -5.55 -14.80 -49.52
N ASN A 167 -4.75 -13.79 -49.88
CA ASN A 167 -3.36 -13.94 -50.29
C ASN A 167 -2.48 -13.51 -49.10
N GLY A 168 -2.00 -14.48 -48.33
CA GLY A 168 -1.41 -14.26 -47.02
C GLY A 168 -0.04 -14.90 -46.85
N TYR A 169 0.57 -14.67 -45.70
CA TYR A 169 1.87 -15.22 -45.36
C TYR A 169 2.08 -15.40 -43.85
N VAL A 170 3.04 -16.26 -43.52
CA VAL A 170 3.69 -16.33 -42.21
C VAL A 170 5.20 -16.29 -42.43
N LYS A 171 5.89 -15.43 -41.67
CA LYS A 171 7.35 -15.36 -41.60
C LYS A 171 7.81 -15.88 -40.26
N PHE A 172 8.78 -16.79 -40.29
CA PHE A 172 9.43 -17.36 -39.13
C PHE A 172 10.76 -16.66 -38.86
N ARG A 173 11.17 -16.68 -37.60
CA ARG A 173 12.41 -16.04 -37.13
C ARG A 173 13.66 -16.61 -37.77
N ASN A 174 13.65 -17.90 -38.11
CA ASN A 174 14.73 -18.57 -38.84
C ASN A 174 14.82 -18.17 -40.33
N GLY A 175 13.99 -17.24 -40.78
CA GLY A 175 13.99 -16.74 -42.16
C GLY A 175 13.03 -17.48 -43.09
N LEU A 176 12.50 -18.65 -42.69
CA LEU A 176 11.51 -19.36 -43.49
C LEU A 176 10.24 -18.51 -43.63
N ILE A 177 9.65 -18.54 -44.82
CA ILE A 177 8.39 -17.88 -45.15
C ILE A 177 7.50 -18.89 -45.85
N ILE A 178 6.24 -18.97 -45.42
CA ILE A 178 5.17 -19.69 -46.12
C ILE A 178 4.16 -18.65 -46.59
N GLN A 179 3.80 -18.68 -47.86
CA GLN A 179 2.80 -17.79 -48.45
C GLN A 179 1.72 -18.61 -49.14
N TRP A 180 0.50 -18.12 -49.19
CA TRP A 180 -0.62 -18.79 -49.85
C TRP A 180 -1.49 -17.77 -50.57
N GLY A 181 -2.36 -18.29 -51.44
CA GLY A 181 -3.33 -17.45 -52.09
C GLY A 181 -4.27 -18.15 -53.03
N LYS A 182 -5.10 -17.32 -53.67
CA LYS A 182 -6.00 -17.70 -54.75
C LYS A 182 -5.64 -16.90 -56.01
N GLY A 183 -5.68 -17.57 -57.16
CA GLY A 183 -5.49 -16.95 -58.46
C GLY A 183 -6.57 -17.37 -59.45
N VAL A 184 -6.58 -16.69 -60.59
CA VAL A 184 -7.48 -16.98 -61.71
C VAL A 184 -6.67 -16.97 -63.00
N LEU A 185 -6.84 -18.00 -63.81
CA LEU A 185 -6.38 -18.03 -65.19
C LEU A 185 -7.51 -17.55 -66.11
N PRO A 186 -7.26 -16.63 -67.04
CA PRO A 186 -8.28 -16.09 -67.93
C PRO A 186 -8.74 -17.12 -68.96
N ALA A 187 -9.95 -16.92 -69.50
CA ALA A 187 -10.35 -17.55 -70.75
C ALA A 187 -9.59 -16.86 -71.90
N THR A 188 -8.95 -17.65 -72.77
CA THR A 188 -8.06 -17.14 -73.82
C THR A 188 -8.45 -17.60 -75.23
N SER A 189 -9.42 -18.53 -75.35
CA SER A 189 -9.84 -19.10 -76.63
C SER A 189 -8.70 -19.73 -77.45
N ILE A 190 -7.59 -20.07 -76.80
CA ILE A 190 -6.45 -20.83 -77.35
C ILE A 190 -6.15 -22.02 -76.44
N THR A 191 -5.11 -22.80 -76.77
CA THR A 191 -4.78 -24.08 -76.12
C THR A 191 -4.01 -23.96 -74.80
N ASN A 192 -3.74 -22.74 -74.32
CA ASN A 192 -3.11 -22.49 -73.03
C ASN A 192 -3.59 -21.17 -72.41
N THR A 193 -3.36 -21.03 -71.11
CA THR A 193 -3.64 -19.79 -70.37
C THR A 193 -2.63 -19.61 -69.25
N SER A 194 -2.34 -18.35 -68.92
CA SER A 194 -1.38 -18.02 -67.89
C SER A 194 -1.72 -16.72 -67.17
N SER A 195 -1.35 -16.65 -65.89
CA SER A 195 -1.46 -15.44 -65.07
C SER A 195 -0.22 -15.26 -64.22
N ASN A 196 0.31 -14.04 -64.16
CA ASN A 196 1.35 -13.70 -63.19
C ASN A 196 0.72 -13.45 -61.83
N ILE A 197 1.19 -14.18 -60.82
CA ILE A 197 0.74 -14.06 -59.44
C ILE A 197 1.88 -13.51 -58.60
N ASN A 198 1.67 -12.33 -58.02
CA ASN A 198 2.60 -11.75 -57.07
C ASN A 198 2.42 -12.41 -55.70
N PHE A 199 3.53 -12.70 -55.04
CA PHE A 199 3.49 -13.09 -53.64
C PHE A 199 3.09 -11.87 -52.77
N PRO A 200 2.37 -12.09 -51.66
CA PRO A 200 2.06 -11.06 -50.66
C PRO A 200 3.29 -10.27 -50.21
N ILE A 201 4.42 -10.95 -50.03
CA ILE A 201 5.73 -10.34 -49.80
C ILE A 201 6.79 -10.98 -50.67
N LYS A 202 7.85 -10.23 -50.99
CA LYS A 202 9.05 -10.77 -51.62
C LYS A 202 9.73 -11.76 -50.67
N PHE A 203 10.08 -12.94 -51.16
CA PHE A 203 11.06 -13.81 -50.49
C PHE A 203 12.44 -13.12 -50.55
N PRO A 204 13.10 -12.87 -49.41
CA PRO A 204 14.38 -12.17 -49.41
C PRO A 204 15.42 -12.77 -50.37
N ASN A 205 15.48 -14.10 -50.44
CA ASN A 205 16.41 -14.84 -51.30
C ASN A 205 15.65 -15.54 -52.43
N ILE A 206 14.91 -16.61 -52.12
CA ILE A 206 14.33 -17.51 -53.12
C ILE A 206 12.98 -18.09 -52.68
N ALA A 207 12.05 -18.22 -53.63
CA ALA A 207 10.90 -19.10 -53.49
C ALA A 207 11.36 -20.51 -53.86
N VAL A 208 11.58 -21.36 -52.84
CA VAL A 208 12.12 -22.72 -53.00
C VAL A 208 11.12 -23.61 -53.72
N HIS A 209 9.83 -23.50 -53.38
CA HIS A 209 8.78 -24.30 -53.99
C HIS A 209 7.48 -23.52 -54.07
N VAL A 210 6.74 -23.78 -55.14
CA VAL A 210 5.38 -23.28 -55.35
C VAL A 210 4.55 -24.45 -55.88
N SER A 211 3.32 -24.58 -55.38
CA SER A 211 2.33 -25.52 -55.90
C SER A 211 1.00 -24.80 -56.13
N GLY A 212 0.26 -25.26 -57.13
CA GLY A 212 -1.06 -24.74 -57.49
C GLY A 212 -2.06 -25.89 -57.65
N VAL A 213 -3.30 -25.68 -57.20
CA VAL A 213 -4.38 -26.66 -57.29
C VAL A 213 -5.64 -25.95 -57.81
N ALA A 214 -6.18 -26.42 -58.93
CA ALA A 214 -7.43 -25.89 -59.48
C ALA A 214 -8.61 -26.17 -58.55
N THR A 215 -9.50 -25.19 -58.38
CA THR A 215 -10.54 -25.28 -57.36
C THR A 215 -11.93 -25.61 -57.88
N ASN A 216 -12.28 -25.37 -59.16
CA ASN A 216 -13.69 -25.52 -59.60
C ASN A 216 -13.95 -25.61 -61.12
N ALA A 217 -12.94 -25.72 -61.99
CA ALA A 217 -13.22 -25.86 -63.42
C ALA A 217 -13.18 -27.35 -63.80
N ALA A 218 -14.36 -27.94 -63.99
CA ALA A 218 -14.49 -29.27 -64.53
C ALA A 218 -13.82 -29.31 -65.91
N HIS A 219 -12.92 -30.26 -66.09
CA HIS A 219 -12.26 -30.44 -67.36
C HIS A 219 -13.27 -30.96 -68.41
N PRO A 220 -13.38 -30.35 -69.61
CA PRO A 220 -14.44 -30.68 -70.56
C PRO A 220 -14.48 -32.14 -71.07
N LYS A 221 -13.40 -32.90 -70.86
CA LYS A 221 -13.20 -34.24 -71.45
C LYS A 221 -12.99 -35.39 -70.46
N GLY A 222 -13.15 -35.16 -69.15
CA GLY A 222 -13.01 -36.22 -68.14
C GLY A 222 -13.10 -35.67 -66.72
N GLY A 223 -13.62 -36.46 -65.78
CA GLY A 223 -14.03 -36.06 -64.42
C GLY A 223 -12.94 -35.58 -63.45
N GLY A 224 -11.90 -34.89 -63.93
CA GLY A 224 -10.86 -34.22 -63.16
C GLY A 224 -10.88 -32.69 -63.31
N THR A 225 -9.95 -32.01 -62.62
CA THR A 225 -9.75 -30.56 -62.70
C THR A 225 -8.56 -30.20 -63.59
N TRP A 226 -8.44 -28.94 -63.99
CA TRP A 226 -7.29 -28.43 -64.74
C TRP A 226 -5.99 -28.52 -63.93
N ALA A 227 -4.89 -28.92 -64.58
CA ALA A 227 -3.58 -28.90 -63.96
C ALA A 227 -2.98 -27.49 -63.98
N VAL A 228 -2.79 -26.88 -62.81
CA VAL A 228 -2.14 -25.57 -62.68
C VAL A 228 -0.69 -25.76 -62.28
N SER A 229 0.20 -25.43 -63.20
CA SER A 229 1.65 -25.57 -63.01
C SER A 229 2.28 -24.19 -62.78
N PRO A 230 3.01 -23.99 -61.68
CA PRO A 230 3.85 -22.82 -61.53
C PRO A 230 5.03 -22.87 -62.51
N LYS A 231 5.25 -21.78 -63.23
CA LYS A 231 6.39 -21.56 -64.13
C LYS A 231 7.04 -20.23 -63.78
N ASN A 232 8.27 -20.02 -64.25
CA ASN A 232 9.00 -18.76 -64.11
C ASN A 232 8.97 -18.20 -62.66
N VAL A 233 9.20 -19.09 -61.69
CA VAL A 233 9.19 -18.72 -60.27
C VAL A 233 10.38 -17.80 -59.99
N THR A 234 10.09 -16.63 -59.42
CA THR A 234 11.06 -15.67 -58.92
C THR A 234 10.83 -15.47 -57.43
N ASN A 235 11.62 -14.61 -56.78
CA ASN A 235 11.39 -14.29 -55.37
C ASN A 235 10.20 -13.34 -55.13
N GLN A 236 9.56 -12.80 -56.17
CA GLN A 236 8.44 -11.87 -56.04
C GLN A 236 7.12 -12.41 -56.60
N LYS A 237 7.21 -13.34 -57.54
CA LYS A 237 6.06 -13.83 -58.30
C LYS A 237 6.35 -15.18 -58.93
N PHE A 238 5.29 -15.85 -59.35
CA PHE A 238 5.33 -16.97 -60.29
C PHE A 238 4.30 -16.76 -61.39
N MET A 239 4.47 -17.45 -62.50
CA MET A 239 3.46 -17.55 -63.55
C MET A 239 2.67 -18.83 -63.33
N ALA A 240 1.37 -18.72 -62.99
CA ALA A 240 0.47 -19.85 -63.08
C ALA A 240 0.23 -20.16 -64.56
N PHE A 241 0.34 -21.43 -64.93
CA PHE A 241 0.20 -21.88 -66.31
C PHE A 241 -0.67 -23.12 -66.37
N CYS A 242 -1.54 -23.18 -67.38
CA CYS A 242 -2.31 -24.37 -67.71
C CYS A 242 -2.31 -24.52 -69.23
N ASP A 243 -2.16 -25.75 -69.71
CA ASP A 243 -2.36 -26.12 -71.11
C ASP A 243 -3.43 -27.20 -71.23
N ASN A 244 -3.87 -27.43 -72.47
CA ASN A 244 -4.82 -28.48 -72.78
C ASN A 244 -4.14 -29.86 -72.97
N ASN A 245 -2.85 -29.98 -72.63
CA ASN A 245 -2.03 -31.19 -72.83
C ASN A 245 -2.23 -31.86 -74.22
N GLY A 246 -2.38 -31.06 -75.28
CA GLY A 246 -2.56 -31.56 -76.65
C GLY A 246 -3.96 -32.11 -76.97
N ALA A 247 -4.95 -31.93 -76.09
CA ALA A 247 -6.27 -32.55 -76.23
C ALA A 247 -7.26 -31.81 -77.16
N GLY A 248 -6.79 -30.77 -77.86
CA GLY A 248 -7.47 -30.19 -79.04
C GLY A 248 -8.65 -29.25 -78.76
N TYR A 249 -8.77 -28.68 -77.56
CA TYR A 249 -9.77 -27.65 -77.23
C TYR A 249 -9.15 -26.40 -76.61
N ASN A 250 -9.93 -25.32 -76.62
CA ASN A 250 -9.51 -24.01 -76.14
C ASN A 250 -9.97 -23.74 -74.71
N PHE A 251 -9.25 -22.87 -74.01
CA PHE A 251 -9.66 -22.33 -72.70
C PHE A 251 -10.77 -21.29 -72.88
N THR A 252 -12.02 -21.74 -72.80
CA THR A 252 -13.22 -20.89 -72.97
C THR A 252 -13.80 -20.38 -71.65
N LEU A 253 -13.34 -20.90 -70.51
CA LEU A 253 -13.76 -20.50 -69.18
C LEU A 253 -12.55 -20.13 -68.32
N THR A 254 -12.79 -19.30 -67.30
CA THR A 254 -11.78 -18.97 -66.31
C THR A 254 -11.52 -20.17 -65.39
N VAL A 255 -10.26 -20.36 -65.01
CA VAL A 255 -9.85 -21.43 -64.09
C VAL A 255 -9.38 -20.80 -62.78
N GLY A 256 -10.19 -20.95 -61.73
CA GLY A 256 -9.79 -20.60 -60.37
C GLY A 256 -8.85 -21.64 -59.78
N PHE A 257 -7.86 -21.20 -59.00
CA PHE A 257 -6.92 -22.08 -58.31
C PHE A 257 -6.45 -21.51 -56.97
N ASN A 258 -6.07 -22.39 -56.06
CA ASN A 258 -5.35 -22.05 -54.84
C ASN A 258 -3.86 -22.36 -55.03
N TRP A 259 -3.00 -21.68 -54.30
CA TRP A 259 -1.56 -21.91 -54.35
C TRP A 259 -0.90 -21.77 -52.98
N LEU A 260 0.22 -22.45 -52.82
CA LEU A 260 1.11 -22.39 -51.66
C LEU A 260 2.54 -22.19 -52.16
N ALA A 261 3.31 -21.36 -51.46
CA ALA A 261 4.72 -21.14 -51.72
C ALA A 261 5.53 -21.17 -50.42
N ILE A 262 6.75 -21.68 -50.49
CA ILE A 262 7.70 -21.71 -49.39
C ILE A 262 9.06 -21.20 -49.87
N GLY A 263 9.74 -20.44 -49.02
CA GLY A 263 11.01 -19.81 -49.35
C GLY A 263 11.62 -19.09 -48.16
N TYR A 264 12.70 -18.35 -48.39
CA TYR A 264 13.41 -17.56 -47.37
C TYR A 264 14.18 -16.40 -48.01
#